data_AF-A0A657AKT3-F1
#
_entry.id   AF-A0A657AKT3-F1
#
_cell.length_a   1.000
_cell.length_b   1.000
_cell.length_c   1.000
_cell.angle_alpha   90.00
_cell.angle_beta   90.00
_cell.angle_gamma   90.00
#
_symmetry.space_group_name_H-M   'P 1'
#
loop_
_entity.id
_entity.type
_entity.pdbx_description
1 polymer ?
#
loop_
_entity_poly.entity_id
_entity_poly.type
_entity_poly.pdbx_seq_one_letter_code
_entity_poly.pdbx_strand_id
1 'polypeptide(L)'
;MHDGSNFKEAESSHLGNQDSRIVPIDFDKLRYLASNKPEAFERYREELYQQAIEQAPIELQRRLKGVQFRINMARQGARSPLSSCMRLSEMMHDSFVELQLALANPRKYLQEQSSKPAESAEIVELFPK
;
A
#
# COMPACT_ATOMS: atom_id res chain seq x y z
N MET A 1 -29.55 10.41 47.29
CA MET A 1 -28.37 10.43 46.39
C MET A 1 -28.64 9.38 45.32
N HIS A 2 -29.19 9.81 44.18
CA HIS A 2 -29.43 8.96 43.01
C HIS A 2 -28.44 9.35 41.91
N ASP A 3 -28.13 8.34 41.09
CA ASP A 3 -27.40 8.34 39.82
C ASP A 3 -25.88 8.61 39.86
N GLY A 4 -25.05 7.91 39.08
CA GLY A 4 -25.35 7.10 37.89
C GLY A 4 -24.63 5.76 37.89
N SER A 5 -25.43 4.73 37.68
CA SER A 5 -25.01 3.46 37.11
C SER A 5 -24.37 3.66 35.73
N ASN A 6 -23.60 2.65 35.34
CA ASN A 6 -23.48 2.15 33.98
C ASN A 6 -22.39 2.78 33.07
N PHE A 7 -21.28 2.04 32.95
CA PHE A 7 -20.53 2.00 31.68
C PHE A 7 -20.29 0.53 31.33
N LYS A 8 -21.37 -0.21 31.08
CA LYS A 8 -21.32 -1.49 30.38
C LYS A 8 -22.32 -1.47 29.23
N GLU A 9 -21.81 -1.85 28.07
CA GLU A 9 -22.53 -2.29 26.87
C GLU A 9 -23.46 -1.25 26.21
N ALA A 10 -23.07 -0.78 25.03
CA ALA A 10 -23.83 -1.03 23.79
C ALA A 10 -23.24 -0.20 22.62
N GLU A 11 -22.95 -0.93 21.54
CA GLU A 11 -23.10 -0.49 20.13
C GLU A 11 -22.09 0.55 19.60
N SER A 12 -21.48 0.36 18.43
CA SER A 12 -22.03 -0.26 17.23
C SER A 12 -21.03 -1.18 16.52
N SER A 13 -21.45 -2.42 16.38
CA SER A 13 -21.41 -3.16 15.13
C SER A 13 -21.49 -2.26 13.90
N HIS A 14 -20.39 -2.14 13.13
CA HIS A 14 -20.48 -1.72 11.73
C HIS A 14 -19.55 -2.55 10.85
N LEU A 15 -20.21 -3.40 10.06
CA LEU A 15 -19.74 -4.27 8.99
C LEU A 15 -18.73 -5.36 9.39
N GLY A 16 -19.29 -6.53 9.67
CA GLY A 16 -18.65 -7.76 9.23
C GLY A 16 -18.40 -7.67 7.73
N ASN A 17 -17.13 -7.51 7.35
CA ASN A 17 -16.70 -7.67 5.98
C ASN A 17 -16.00 -9.01 5.88
N GLN A 18 -16.63 -9.95 5.19
CA GLN A 18 -16.14 -11.30 4.91
C GLN A 18 -14.99 -11.27 3.89
N ASP A 19 -14.04 -10.36 4.08
CA ASP A 19 -12.86 -10.24 3.25
C ASP A 19 -11.63 -10.23 4.15
N SER A 20 -11.30 -11.41 4.67
CA SER A 20 -10.21 -11.70 5.62
C SER A 20 -8.81 -11.56 5.00
N ARG A 21 -8.61 -10.59 4.11
CA ARG A 21 -7.35 -10.35 3.38
C ARG A 21 -6.59 -9.11 3.87
N ILE A 22 -7.18 -8.34 4.78
CA ILE A 22 -6.55 -7.13 5.35
C ILE A 22 -6.07 -7.46 6.77
N VAL A 23 -4.75 -7.44 6.98
CA VAL A 23 -4.14 -7.62 8.30
C VAL A 23 -4.55 -6.43 9.18
N PRO A 24 -5.28 -6.63 10.30
CA PRO A 24 -5.65 -5.54 11.19
C PRO A 24 -4.40 -4.95 11.83
N ILE A 25 -4.22 -3.64 11.66
CA ILE A 25 -3.05 -2.91 12.15
C ILE A 25 -3.43 -2.20 13.45
N ASP A 26 -2.71 -2.50 14.54
CA ASP A 26 -2.84 -1.83 15.83
C ASP A 26 -2.00 -0.54 15.84
N PHE A 27 -2.67 0.61 15.83
CA PHE A 27 -2.03 1.93 15.81
C PHE A 27 -1.23 2.22 17.08
N ASP A 28 -1.73 1.84 18.25
CA ASP A 28 -1.06 2.12 19.52
C ASP A 28 0.26 1.35 19.62
N LYS A 29 0.26 0.09 19.15
CA LYS A 29 1.48 -0.71 19.01
C LYS A 29 2.49 -0.05 18.07
N LEU A 30 2.05 0.43 16.90
CA LEU A 30 2.94 1.10 15.94
C LEU A 30 3.56 2.36 16.54
N ARG A 31 2.75 3.19 17.21
CA ARG A 31 3.22 4.41 17.87
C ARG A 31 4.26 4.09 18.95
N TYR A 32 4.00 3.10 19.79
CA TYR A 32 4.94 2.66 20.82
C TYR A 32 6.28 2.21 20.22
N LEU A 33 6.24 1.37 19.16
CA LEU A 33 7.43 0.89 18.49
C LEU A 33 8.23 2.02 17.85
N ALA A 34 7.58 2.95 17.16
CA ALA A 34 8.24 4.08 16.51
C ALA A 34 8.99 4.98 17.51
N SER A 35 8.41 5.21 18.71
CA SER A 35 9.03 6.07 19.72
C SER A 35 10.11 5.38 20.55
N ASN A 36 9.96 4.09 20.84
CA ASN A 36 10.80 3.40 21.83
C ASN A 36 11.77 2.38 21.22
N LYS A 37 11.45 1.82 20.06
CA LYS A 37 12.18 0.70 19.43
C LYS A 37 12.15 0.82 17.89
N PRO A 38 12.82 1.83 17.31
CA PRO A 38 12.74 2.13 15.87
C PRO A 38 13.18 0.95 14.97
N GLU A 39 14.20 0.18 15.38
CA GLU A 39 14.59 -1.03 14.63
C GLU A 39 13.50 -2.10 14.65
N ALA A 40 12.83 -2.28 15.79
CA ALA A 40 11.72 -3.22 15.89
C ALA A 40 10.50 -2.77 15.08
N PHE A 41 10.29 -1.46 14.96
CA PHE A 41 9.27 -0.89 14.07
C PHE A 41 9.55 -1.25 12.60
N GLU A 42 10.78 -1.09 12.14
CA GLU A 42 11.15 -1.40 10.75
C GLU A 42 11.03 -2.90 10.44
N ARG A 43 11.44 -3.79 11.35
CA ARG A 43 11.23 -5.24 11.19
C ARG A 43 9.74 -5.59 11.14
N TYR A 44 8.94 -5.02 12.03
CA TYR A 44 7.50 -5.28 12.06
C TYR A 44 6.81 -4.80 10.77
N ARG A 45 7.25 -3.68 10.21
CA ARG A 45 6.79 -3.19 8.89
C ARG A 45 7.11 -4.20 7.77
N GLU A 46 8.31 -4.77 7.77
CA GLU A 46 8.70 -5.77 6.76
C GLU A 46 7.92 -7.07 6.89
N GLU A 47 7.69 -7.53 8.11
CA GLU A 47 6.83 -8.69 8.40
C GLU A 47 5.41 -8.50 7.87
N LEU A 48 4.80 -7.33 8.10
CA LEU A 48 3.46 -7.01 7.59
C LEU A 48 3.41 -7.04 6.05
N TYR A 49 4.43 -6.51 5.39
CA TYR A 49 4.50 -6.56 3.93
C TYR A 49 4.65 -7.99 3.40
N GLN A 50 5.50 -8.79 4.03
CA GLN A 50 5.72 -10.17 3.63
C GLN A 50 4.44 -10.99 3.80
N GLN A 51 3.75 -10.84 4.93
CA GLN A 51 2.46 -11.50 5.19
C GLN A 51 1.41 -11.10 4.13
N ALA A 52 1.32 -9.81 3.79
CA ALA A 52 0.38 -9.34 2.78
C ALA A 52 0.66 -9.93 1.38
N ILE A 53 1.94 -10.15 1.04
CA ILE A 53 2.34 -10.78 -0.23
C ILE A 53 2.04 -12.28 -0.20
N GLU A 54 2.38 -12.96 0.88
CA GLU A 54 2.17 -14.42 1.01
C GLU A 54 0.69 -14.81 1.02
N GLN A 55 -0.16 -13.97 1.58
CA GLN A 55 -1.62 -14.17 1.59
C GLN A 55 -2.28 -13.91 0.23
N ALA A 56 -1.58 -13.28 -0.72
CA ALA A 56 -2.12 -13.00 -2.04
C ALA A 56 -2.04 -14.23 -2.97
N PRO A 57 -2.95 -14.35 -3.96
CA PRO A 57 -2.87 -15.36 -5.02
C PRO A 57 -1.48 -15.40 -5.67
N ILE A 58 -1.00 -16.60 -5.99
CA ILE A 58 0.38 -16.83 -6.45
C ILE A 58 0.73 -16.01 -7.70
N GLU A 59 -0.24 -15.77 -8.58
CA GLU A 59 -0.09 -14.98 -9.80
C GLU A 59 0.19 -13.51 -9.50
N LEU A 60 -0.33 -12.99 -8.37
CA LEU A 60 -0.18 -11.60 -7.97
C LEU A 60 1.07 -11.34 -7.12
N GLN A 61 1.63 -12.36 -6.47
CA GLN A 61 2.78 -12.20 -5.56
C GLN A 61 3.98 -11.54 -6.24
N ARG A 62 4.29 -11.93 -7.49
CA ARG A 62 5.39 -11.32 -8.27
C ARG A 62 5.14 -9.83 -8.49
N ARG A 63 3.91 -9.46 -8.86
CA ARG A 63 3.53 -8.05 -9.08
C ARG A 63 3.60 -7.26 -7.78
N LEU A 64 3.12 -7.83 -6.67
CA LEU A 64 3.14 -7.19 -5.35
C LEU A 64 4.56 -6.96 -4.83
N LYS A 65 5.49 -7.90 -5.03
CA LYS A 65 6.92 -7.69 -4.73
C LYS A 65 7.49 -6.48 -5.50
N GLY A 66 7.11 -6.32 -6.76
CA GLY A 66 7.48 -5.14 -7.56
C GLY A 66 6.87 -3.83 -7.02
N VAL A 67 5.62 -3.87 -6.55
CA VAL A 67 4.98 -2.71 -5.88
C VAL A 67 5.71 -2.38 -4.58
N GLN A 68 6.02 -3.37 -3.74
CA GLN A 68 6.77 -3.18 -2.50
C GLN A 68 8.16 -2.56 -2.76
N PHE A 69 8.86 -3.01 -3.80
CA PHE A 69 10.13 -2.40 -4.21
C PHE A 69 9.97 -0.91 -4.54
N ARG A 70 8.96 -0.53 -5.33
CA ARG A 70 8.69 0.89 -5.64
C ARG A 70 8.37 1.71 -4.40
N ILE A 71 7.58 1.15 -3.47
CA ILE A 71 7.27 1.78 -2.18
C ILE A 71 8.54 2.01 -1.36
N ASN A 72 9.42 1.01 -1.28
CA ASN A 72 10.69 1.12 -0.57
C ASN A 72 11.59 2.21 -1.18
N MET A 73 11.70 2.25 -2.51
CA MET A 73 12.47 3.29 -3.21
C MET A 73 11.90 4.69 -2.98
N ALA A 74 10.57 4.85 -3.05
CA ALA A 74 9.91 6.11 -2.79
C ALA A 74 10.15 6.59 -1.34
N ARG A 75 10.18 5.66 -0.37
CA ARG A 75 10.48 5.97 1.03
C ARG A 75 11.94 6.35 1.25
N GLN A 76 12.88 5.60 0.68
CA GLN A 76 14.32 5.85 0.83
C GLN A 76 14.77 7.14 0.14
N GLY A 77 14.17 7.50 -0.99
CA GLY A 77 14.47 8.74 -1.72
C GLY A 77 13.82 10.00 -1.14
N ALA A 78 12.92 9.87 -0.17
CA ALA A 78 12.19 10.99 0.41
C ALA A 78 13.05 11.77 1.43
N ARG A 79 12.89 13.10 1.46
CA ARG A 79 13.65 13.99 2.35
C ARG A 79 13.16 13.97 3.81
N SER A 80 11.96 13.46 4.05
CA SER A 80 11.31 13.40 5.36
C SER A 80 10.19 12.34 5.37
N PRO A 81 9.78 11.83 6.55
CA PRO A 81 8.66 10.89 6.66
C PRO A 81 7.36 11.41 6.05
N LEU A 82 7.06 12.71 6.23
CA LEU A 82 5.86 13.32 5.65
C LEU A 82 5.92 13.37 4.12
N SER A 83 7.09 13.72 3.55
CA SER A 83 7.25 13.71 2.08
C SER A 83 7.14 12.30 1.49
N SER A 84 7.62 11.27 2.21
CA SER A 84 7.38 9.88 1.83
C SER A 84 5.88 9.55 1.85
N CYS A 85 5.16 9.93 2.91
CA CYS A 85 3.73 9.68 3.02
C CYS A 85 2.93 10.32 1.86
N MET A 86 3.24 11.58 1.52
CA MET A 86 2.62 12.25 0.38
C MET A 86 2.91 11.52 -0.93
N ARG A 87 4.17 11.13 -1.16
CA ARG A 87 4.56 10.40 -2.38
C ARG A 87 3.87 9.05 -2.51
N LEU A 88 3.74 8.31 -1.41
CA LEU A 88 3.02 7.04 -1.39
C LEU A 88 1.52 7.24 -1.64
N SER A 89 0.93 8.30 -1.07
CA SER A 89 -0.47 8.66 -1.29
C SER A 89 -0.76 9.01 -2.75
N GLU A 90 0.14 9.76 -3.39
CA GLU A 90 0.09 10.05 -4.82
C GLU A 90 0.13 8.77 -5.66
N MET A 91 1.08 7.85 -5.39
CA MET A 91 1.16 6.56 -6.10
C MET A 91 -0.13 5.73 -5.98
N MET A 92 -0.77 5.73 -4.80
CA MET A 92 -2.05 5.07 -4.59
C MET A 92 -3.18 5.77 -5.37
N HIS A 93 -3.18 7.10 -5.35
CA HIS A 93 -4.17 7.90 -6.08
C HIS A 93 -4.08 7.71 -7.59
N ASP A 94 -2.87 7.70 -8.16
CA ASP A 94 -2.63 7.43 -9.58
C ASP A 94 -3.22 6.06 -9.98
N SER A 95 -2.97 5.04 -9.15
CA SER A 95 -3.50 3.69 -9.37
C SER A 95 -5.03 3.66 -9.29
N PHE A 96 -5.63 4.47 -8.40
CA PHE A 96 -7.07 4.60 -8.27
C PHE A 96 -7.70 5.31 -9.48
N VAL A 97 -7.07 6.36 -9.99
CA VAL A 97 -7.51 7.07 -11.20
C VAL A 97 -7.44 6.13 -12.40
N GLU A 98 -6.35 5.36 -12.55
CA GLU A 98 -6.22 4.36 -13.61
C GLU A 98 -7.36 3.32 -13.54
N LEU A 99 -7.64 2.82 -12.34
CA LEU A 99 -8.76 1.92 -12.11
C LEU A 99 -10.10 2.56 -12.47
N GLN A 100 -10.34 3.80 -12.06
CA GLN A 100 -11.58 4.52 -12.36
C GLN A 100 -11.78 4.66 -13.87
N LEU A 101 -10.74 5.00 -14.62
CA LEU A 101 -10.79 5.08 -16.09
C LEU A 101 -11.12 3.73 -16.72
N ALA A 102 -10.46 2.67 -16.24
CA ALA A 102 -10.70 1.30 -16.71
C ALA A 102 -12.14 0.84 -16.46
N LEU A 103 -12.73 1.21 -15.32
CA LEU A 103 -14.10 0.86 -14.98
C LEU A 103 -15.14 1.72 -15.69
N ALA A 104 -14.87 3.02 -15.88
CA ALA A 104 -15.80 3.94 -16.53
C ALA A 104 -15.95 3.65 -18.03
N ASN A 105 -14.86 3.29 -18.71
CA ASN A 105 -14.88 2.98 -20.15
C ASN A 105 -13.97 1.78 -20.50
N PRO A 106 -14.37 0.54 -20.16
CA PRO A 106 -13.50 -0.64 -20.29
C PRO A 106 -12.99 -0.90 -21.72
N ARG A 107 -13.84 -0.71 -22.73
CA ARG A 107 -13.47 -0.93 -24.14
C ARG A 107 -12.38 0.04 -24.61
N LYS A 108 -12.51 1.33 -24.28
CA LYS A 108 -11.53 2.36 -24.65
C LYS A 108 -10.21 2.12 -23.93
N TYR A 109 -10.27 1.83 -22.62
CA TYR A 109 -9.09 1.52 -21.82
C TYR A 109 -8.28 0.34 -22.40
N LEU A 110 -8.94 -0.77 -22.76
CA LEU A 110 -8.25 -1.92 -23.36
C LEU A 110 -7.62 -1.56 -24.72
N GLN A 111 -8.29 -0.75 -25.55
CA GLN A 111 -7.76 -0.29 -26.83
C GLN A 111 -6.51 0.57 -26.65
N GLU A 112 -6.52 1.52 -25.70
CA GLU A 112 -5.38 2.38 -25.37
C GLU A 112 -4.20 1.58 -24.80
N GLN A 113 -4.45 0.59 -23.94
CA GLN A 113 -3.40 -0.26 -23.40
C GLN A 113 -2.74 -1.14 -24.49
N SER A 114 -3.50 -1.57 -25.50
CA SER A 114 -2.95 -2.32 -26.64
C SER A 114 -2.18 -1.46 -27.64
N SER A 115 -2.39 -0.13 -27.62
CA SER A 115 -1.74 0.81 -28.54
C SER A 115 -0.59 1.59 -27.91
N LYS A 116 -0.38 1.49 -26.58
CA LYS A 116 0.86 1.93 -25.94
C LYS A 116 2.02 1.08 -26.47
N PRO A 117 2.99 1.66 -27.22
CA PRO A 117 4.17 0.92 -27.61
C PRO A 117 4.93 0.50 -26.34
N ALA A 118 5.55 -0.68 -26.35
CA ALA A 118 6.57 -1.00 -25.36
C ALA A 118 7.65 0.08 -25.51
N GLU A 119 7.73 0.98 -24.53
CA GLU A 119 8.69 2.08 -24.52
C GLU A 119 10.08 1.45 -24.65
N SER A 120 10.63 1.53 -25.86
CA SER A 120 11.89 0.89 -26.20
C SER A 120 12.95 1.71 -25.50
N ALA A 121 13.59 1.13 -24.49
CA ALA A 121 14.66 1.80 -23.77
C ALA A 121 15.78 2.15 -24.76
N GLU A 122 16.15 3.43 -24.82
CA GLU A 122 17.29 3.89 -25.61
C GLU A 122 18.56 3.23 -25.08
N ILE A 123 19.27 2.51 -25.95
CA ILE A 123 20.53 1.85 -25.60
C ILE A 123 21.59 2.94 -25.43
N VAL A 124 21.88 3.30 -24.18
CA VAL A 124 23.02 4.17 -23.86
C VAL A 124 24.28 3.31 -23.89
N GLU A 125 25.11 3.48 -24.92
CA GLU A 125 26.42 2.85 -24.99
C GLU A 125 27.30 3.38 -23.84
N LEU A 126 27.61 2.53 -22.86
CA LEU A 126 28.39 2.90 -21.68
C LEU A 126 29.89 3.09 -21.95
N PHE A 127 30.38 2.71 -23.13
CA PHE A 127 31.79 2.89 -23.53
C PHE A 127 31.92 3.13 -25.03
N PRO A 128 32.58 4.23 -25.47
CA PRO A 128 32.92 4.43 -26.88
C PRO A 128 34.07 3.49 -27.30
N LYS A 129 34.04 3.03 -28.57
CA LYS A 129 35.11 2.24 -29.19
C LYS A 129 36.37 3.06 -29.45
#